data_AF-A0A0G0KNH7-F1
#
_entry.id   AF-A0A0G0KNH7-F1
#
_cell.length_a   1.000
_cell.length_b   1.000
_cell.length_c   1.000
_cell.angle_alpha   90.00
_cell.angle_beta   90.00
_cell.angle_gamma   90.00
#
_symmetry.space_group_name_H-M   'P 1'
#
loop_
_entity.id
_entity.type
_entity.pdbx_description
1 polymer ?
#
loop_
_entity_poly.entity_id
_entity_poly.type
_entity_poly.pdbx_seq_one_letter_code
_entity_poly.pdbx_strand_id
1 'polypeptide(L)'
;MLRSIKSNDLYIGYTNNLKKRLTEHNRGVNFSTKGKIPWKLIYYEACVNKNDAKRREEYFKTNQGRRLLKRRLKDYFYVIKN
;
A
#
# COMPACT_ATOMS: atom_id res chain seq x y z
N MET A 1 0.69 1.01 2.15
CA MET A 1 0.51 -0.10 1.21
C MET A 1 -0.91 -0.61 1.32
N LEU A 2 -1.62 -0.61 0.19
CA LEU A 2 -2.91 -1.27 0.06
C LEU A 2 -2.72 -2.58 -0.71
N ARG A 3 -3.51 -3.60 -0.38
CA ARG A 3 -3.60 -4.87 -1.12
C ARG A 3 -5.01 -5.02 -1.66
N SER A 4 -5.15 -5.27 -2.95
CA SER A 4 -6.41 -5.71 -3.53
C SER A 4 -6.75 -7.09 -2.97
N ILE A 5 -7.93 -7.24 -2.40
CA ILE A 5 -8.45 -8.55 -1.98
C ILE A 5 -8.83 -9.37 -3.22
N LYS A 6 -9.25 -8.71 -4.30
CA LYS A 6 -9.67 -9.36 -5.55
C LYS A 6 -8.51 -9.96 -6.33
N SER A 7 -7.42 -9.21 -6.51
CA SER A 7 -6.32 -9.61 -7.40
C SER A 7 -4.97 -9.80 -6.70
N ASN A 8 -4.90 -9.61 -5.38
CA ASN A 8 -3.64 -9.57 -4.61
C ASN A 8 -2.65 -8.47 -5.03
N ASP A 9 -3.05 -7.56 -5.92
CA ASP A 9 -2.24 -6.43 -6.34
C ASP A 9 -1.87 -5.52 -5.17
N LEU A 10 -0.65 -4.98 -5.20
CA LEU A 10 -0.16 -4.03 -4.22
C LEU A 10 -0.18 -2.62 -4.77
N TYR A 11 -0.69 -1.68 -4.00
CA TYR A 11 -0.58 -0.25 -4.24
C TYR A 11 0.30 0.40 -3.18
N ILE A 12 1.29 1.17 -3.64
CA ILE A 12 2.21 1.94 -2.80
C ILE A 12 2.04 3.41 -3.15
N GLY A 13 1.70 4.20 -2.13
CA GLY A 13 1.56 5.64 -2.25
C GLY A 13 1.70 6.31 -0.90
N TYR A 14 1.87 7.64 -0.92
CA TYR A 14 1.78 8.49 0.27
C TYR A 14 0.50 9.33 0.25
N THR A 15 0.09 9.81 1.42
CA THR A 15 -1.09 10.67 1.62
C THR A 15 -0.94 11.44 2.93
N ASN A 16 -1.55 12.63 3.01
CA ASN A 16 -1.72 13.34 4.28
C ASN A 16 -2.98 12.90 5.05
N ASN A 17 -3.86 12.11 4.42
CA ASN A 17 -5.07 11.58 5.04
C ASN A 17 -5.27 10.11 4.63
N LEU A 18 -4.93 9.20 5.55
CA LEU A 18 -4.96 7.76 5.31
C LEU A 18 -6.38 7.21 5.13
N LYS A 19 -7.33 7.68 5.97
CA LYS A 19 -8.73 7.26 5.91
C LYS A 19 -9.37 7.66 4.58
N LYS A 20 -9.21 8.93 4.19
CA LYS A 20 -9.72 9.45 2.91
C LYS A 20 -9.17 8.66 1.72
N ARG A 21 -7.85 8.41 1.69
CA ARG A 21 -7.22 7.64 0.60
C ARG A 21 -7.79 6.22 0.48
N LEU A 22 -7.97 5.52 1.60
CA LEU A 22 -8.54 4.18 1.58
C LEU A 22 -9.98 4.19 1.05
N THR A 23 -10.79 5.16 1.50
CA THR A 23 -12.16 5.34 1.03
C THR A 23 -12.21 5.65 -0.47
N GLU A 24 -11.36 6.54 -0.98
CA GLU A 24 -11.29 6.89 -2.41
C GLU A 24 -10.95 5.68 -3.28
N HIS A 25 -9.92 4.90 -2.91
CA HIS A 25 -9.58 3.68 -3.65
C HIS A 25 -10.73 2.68 -3.68
N ASN A 26 -11.47 2.53 -2.58
CA ASN A 26 -12.62 1.63 -2.50
C ASN A 26 -13.89 2.17 -3.15
N ARG A 27 -13.98 3.49 -3.40
CA ARG A 27 -15.04 4.11 -4.21
C ARG A 27 -14.76 4.03 -5.72
N GLY A 28 -13.57 3.59 -6.13
CA GLY A 28 -13.23 3.44 -7.55
C GLY A 28 -13.04 4.73 -8.31
N VAL A 29 -12.72 5.82 -7.60
CA VAL A 29 -12.53 7.14 -8.22
C VAL A 29 -11.31 7.19 -9.15
N ASN A 30 -10.33 6.32 -8.95
CA ASN A 30 -9.11 6.27 -9.78
C ASN A 30 -9.18 5.10 -10.79
N PHE A 31 -9.15 5.45 -12.07
CA PHE A 31 -9.23 4.52 -13.22
C PHE A 31 -8.27 3.32 -13.09
N SER A 32 -7.02 3.54 -12.68
CA SER A 32 -6.01 2.47 -12.59
C SER A 32 -6.25 1.49 -11.43
N THR A 33 -7.04 1.90 -10.42
CA THR A 33 -7.28 1.09 -9.21
C THR A 33 -8.71 0.60 -9.05
N LYS A 34 -9.67 1.15 -9.82
CA LYS A 34 -11.10 0.82 -9.71
C LYS A 34 -11.40 -0.66 -10.04
N GLY A 35 -10.70 -1.24 -11.02
CA GLY A 35 -10.89 -2.65 -11.39
C GLY A 35 -10.41 -3.67 -10.34
N LYS A 36 -9.70 -3.20 -9.32
CA LYS A 36 -9.00 -3.99 -8.29
C LYS A 36 -9.62 -3.86 -6.89
N ILE A 37 -10.78 -3.23 -6.78
CA ILE A 37 -11.55 -3.16 -5.53
C ILE A 37 -12.02 -4.58 -5.13
N PRO A 38 -12.12 -4.90 -3.83
CA PRO A 38 -11.83 -4.05 -2.67
C PRO A 38 -10.35 -4.01 -2.27
N TRP A 39 -9.92 -2.85 -1.82
CA TRP A 39 -8.59 -2.56 -1.28
C TRP A 39 -8.59 -2.62 0.24
N LYS A 40 -7.62 -3.35 0.79
CA LYS A 40 -7.34 -3.44 2.22
C LYS A 40 -6.05 -2.69 2.55
N LEU A 41 -6.06 -1.86 3.59
CA LEU A 41 -4.83 -1.31 4.16
C LEU A 41 -4.12 -2.41 4.95
N ILE A 42 -2.88 -2.72 4.58
CA ILE A 42 -2.09 -3.79 5.22
C ILE A 42 -0.84 -3.27 5.92
N TYR A 43 -0.43 -2.04 5.61
CA TYR A 43 0.75 -1.41 6.20
C TYR A 43 0.78 0.09 5.90
N TYR A 44 1.28 0.91 6.82
CA TYR A 44 1.62 2.32 6.60
C TYR A 44 2.80 2.73 7.50
N GLU A 45 3.46 3.82 7.11
CA GLU A 45 4.43 4.55 7.95
C GLU A 45 3.97 6.01 8.01
N ALA A 46 4.26 6.69 9.12
CA ALA A 46 4.03 8.11 9.28
C ALA A 46 5.37 8.85 9.34
N CYS A 47 5.44 10.00 8.68
CA CYS A 47 6.60 10.90 8.72
C CYS A 47 6.10 12.30 9.06
N VAL A 48 6.86 13.02 9.89
CA VAL A 48 6.58 14.43 10.19
C VAL A 48 6.88 15.29 8.95
N ASN A 49 7.99 15.02 8.28
CA ASN A 49 8.39 15.76 7.09
C ASN A 49 7.83 15.12 5.81
N LYS A 50 7.25 15.95 4.94
CA LYS A 50 6.68 15.55 3.64
C LYS A 50 7.73 14.94 2.70
N ASN A 51 8.95 15.46 2.69
CA ASN A 51 10.02 14.99 1.81
C ASN A 51 10.52 13.62 2.23
N ASP A 52 10.54 13.31 3.54
CA ASP A 52 10.84 11.97 4.01
C ASP A 52 9.77 10.96 3.57
N ALA A 53 8.49 11.33 3.67
CA ALA A 53 7.40 10.49 3.18
C ALA A 53 7.51 10.19 1.67
N LYS A 54 7.85 11.21 0.85
CA LYS A 54 8.06 11.05 -0.60
C LYS A 54 9.26 10.16 -0.91
N ARG A 55 10.42 10.42 -0.27
CA ARG A 55 11.63 9.60 -0.46
C ARG A 55 11.37 8.13 -0.09
N ARG A 56 10.60 7.89 0.98
CA ARG A 56 10.15 6.54 1.37
C ARG A 56 9.24 5.90 0.33
N GLU A 57 8.26 6.63 -0.19
CA GLU A 57 7.38 6.15 -1.26
C GLU A 57 8.17 5.74 -2.51
N GLU A 58 9.07 6.61 -2.98
CA GLU A 58 9.92 6.36 -4.14
C GLU A 58 10.78 5.11 -3.94
N TYR A 59 11.46 5.02 -2.79
CA TYR A 59 12.23 3.83 -2.43
C TYR A 59 11.36 2.56 -2.44
N PHE A 60 10.17 2.62 -1.86
CA PHE A 60 9.25 1.48 -1.81
C PHE A 60 8.67 1.07 -3.17
N LYS A 61 8.69 1.95 -4.17
CA LYS A 61 8.32 1.60 -5.55
C LYS A 61 9.43 0.82 -6.28
N THR A 62 10.67 0.85 -5.80
CA THR A 62 11.79 0.05 -6.34
C THR A 62 11.68 -1.44 -6.00
N ASN A 63 12.41 -2.29 -6.71
CA ASN A 63 12.48 -3.73 -6.42
C ASN A 63 13.03 -4.00 -5.01
N GLN A 64 14.05 -3.26 -4.58
CA GLN A 64 14.65 -3.43 -3.25
C GLN A 64 13.67 -3.02 -2.14
N GLY A 65 13.01 -1.87 -2.30
CA GLY A 65 12.00 -1.42 -1.33
C GLY A 65 10.80 -2.35 -1.24
N ARG A 66 10.34 -2.92 -2.38
CA ARG A 66 9.29 -3.95 -2.37
C ARG A 66 9.72 -5.21 -1.63
N ARG A 67 10.96 -5.68 -1.82
CA ARG A 67 11.50 -6.83 -1.06
C ARG A 67 11.57 -6.53 0.43
N LEU A 68 12.00 -5.32 0.81
CA LEU A 68 12.03 -4.89 2.20
C LEU A 68 10.63 -4.94 2.83
N LEU A 69 9.61 -4.43 2.14
CA LEU A 69 8.22 -4.45 2.64
C LEU A 69 7.69 -5.87 2.79
N LYS A 70 7.94 -6.75 1.81
CA LYS A 70 7.55 -8.16 1.91
C LYS A 70 8.24 -8.86 3.08
N ARG A 71 9.53 -8.58 3.31
CA ARG A 71 10.28 -9.09 4.47
C ARG A 71 9.71 -8.55 5.79
N ARG A 72 9.37 -7.26 5.85
CA ARG A 72 8.76 -6.64 7.04
C ARG A 72 7.39 -7.24 7.36
N LEU A 73 6.64 -7.61 6.32
CA LEU A 73 5.30 -8.18 6.42
C LEU A 73 5.33 -9.70 6.17
N LYS A 74 6.39 -10.37 6.63
CA LYS A 74 6.66 -11.79 6.33
C LYS A 74 5.44 -12.65 6.63
N ASP A 75 4.89 -12.56 7.83
CA ASP A 75 3.79 -13.44 8.25
C ASP A 75 2.49 -13.11 7.52
N TYR A 76 2.25 -11.83 7.20
CA TYR A 76 1.10 -11.43 6.40
C TYR A 76 1.13 -12.00 4.97
N PHE A 77 2.32 -12.14 4.38
CA PHE A 77 2.48 -12.59 3.00
C PHE A 77 2.75 -14.09 2.85
N TYR A 78 3.38 -14.72 3.85
CA TYR A 78 3.97 -16.06 3.69
C TYR A 78 3.57 -17.07 4.75
N VAL A 79 3.02 -16.65 5.90
CA VAL A 79 2.48 -17.61 6.86
C VAL A 79 1.08 -17.98 6.38
N ILE A 80 0.90 -19.27 6.07
CA ILE A 80 -0.40 -19.84 5.73
C ILE A 80 -1.29 -19.63 6.96
N LYS A 81 -2.43 -18.96 6.77
CA LYS A 81 -3.48 -18.98 7.78
C LYS A 81 -4.07 -20.39 7.74
N ASN A 82 -3.76 -21.18 8.77
CA ASN A 82 -4.49 -22.40 9.09
C ASN A 82 -5.99 -22.11 9.20
#